data_AF-A0A1B6G7V6-F1
#
_entry.id   AF-A0A1B6G7V6-F1
#
_cell.length_a   1.000
_cell.length_b   1.000
_cell.length_c   1.000
_cell.angle_alpha   90.00
_cell.angle_beta   90.00
_cell.angle_gamma   90.00
#
_symmetry.space_group_name_H-M   'P 1'
#
loop_
_entity.id
_entity.type
_entity.pdbx_description
1 polymer ?
#
loop_
_entity_poly.entity_id
_entity_poly.type
_entity_poly.pdbx_seq_one_letter_code
_entity_poly.pdbx_strand_id
1 'polypeptide(L)'
;MQVLPPLAPASKQPVADVRPEHAQQLDYMPLRDEFEVEYDNEAEFLVSTLTFSPDDDELDVALKVAQVEMYTQRLRERAKRHRVVKDNQLIPQYFNSGKDKSKKKMSREEKELGEKLRPLWKKQEQSIMVGVMKQRRLSRRLAELTRYRRNGLCRKEEIQHFDQERQIRQIVKPKSGGSSVQNFPVSQKKKEKSENSKPGSSSSSLSESGETSTESMASAHLLSSTESQLCSAMEITPTQYISMKALMLVDPQLKIDGECGSHILDHLVSSGWVDSMTNCS
;
A
#
# COMPACT_ATOMS: atom_id res chain seq x y z
N MET A 1 48.91 19.40 -4.35
CA MET A 1 47.82 20.32 -3.98
C MET A 1 46.55 19.91 -4.72
N GLN A 2 45.78 18.95 -4.19
CA GLN A 2 44.45 18.64 -4.73
C GLN A 2 43.50 19.74 -4.27
N VAL A 3 43.10 20.59 -5.20
CA VAL A 3 42.08 21.61 -4.97
C VAL A 3 40.75 20.89 -4.77
N LEU A 4 40.32 20.78 -3.52
CA LEU A 4 39.02 20.20 -3.17
C LEU A 4 37.90 21.06 -3.79
N PRO A 5 36.79 20.45 -4.24
CA PRO A 5 35.70 21.19 -4.88
C PRO A 5 35.12 22.22 -3.91
N PRO A 6 34.69 23.39 -4.40
CA PRO A 6 34.02 24.37 -3.55
C PRO A 6 32.77 23.74 -2.96
N LEU A 7 32.57 23.88 -1.65
CA LEU A 7 31.29 23.56 -1.03
C LEU A 7 30.22 24.33 -1.80
N ALA A 8 29.35 23.62 -2.50
CA ALA A 8 28.29 24.20 -3.29
C ALA A 8 27.58 25.31 -2.48
N PRO A 9 27.25 26.46 -3.11
CA PRO A 9 26.62 27.57 -2.41
C PRO A 9 25.37 27.03 -1.73
N ALA A 10 25.27 27.27 -0.42
CA ALA A 10 24.12 26.89 0.39
C ALA A 10 22.86 27.24 -0.41
N SER A 11 22.04 26.24 -0.71
CA SER A 11 20.69 26.49 -1.19
C SER A 11 20.09 27.50 -0.23
N LYS A 12 19.74 28.69 -0.74
CA LYS A 12 19.00 29.72 0.01
C LYS A 12 17.62 29.15 0.32
N GLN A 13 17.57 28.15 1.19
CA GLN A 13 16.34 27.77 1.84
C GLN A 13 15.93 28.99 2.67
N PRO A 14 14.65 29.37 2.63
CA PRO A 14 14.14 30.47 3.45
C PRO A 14 14.66 30.31 4.88
N VAL A 15 15.05 31.42 5.50
CA VAL A 15 15.34 31.51 6.93
C VAL A 15 14.28 30.67 7.63
N ALA A 16 14.71 29.66 8.39
CA ALA A 16 13.77 28.75 9.01
C ALA A 16 12.78 29.61 9.80
N ASP A 17 11.49 29.53 9.48
CA ASP A 17 10.42 30.28 10.15
C ASP A 17 10.20 29.64 11.53
N VAL A 18 11.22 29.78 12.38
CA VAL A 18 11.19 29.36 13.77
C VAL A 18 10.46 30.46 14.52
N ARG A 19 9.32 30.11 15.11
CA ARG A 19 8.54 31.04 15.93
C ARG A 19 9.46 31.71 16.96
N PRO A 20 9.32 33.02 17.22
CA PRO A 20 10.25 33.76 18.08
C PRO A 20 10.36 33.15 19.48
N GLU A 21 9.26 32.62 20.03
CA GLU A 21 9.24 31.89 21.31
C GLU A 21 10.15 30.64 21.30
N HIS A 22 10.12 29.89 20.19
CA HIS A 22 10.93 28.68 20.02
C HIS A 22 12.40 29.01 19.79
N ALA A 23 12.68 30.11 19.08
CA ALA A 23 14.04 30.59 18.86
C ALA A 23 14.69 31.02 20.17
N GLN A 24 13.96 31.77 21.00
CA GLN A 24 14.43 32.17 22.33
C GLN A 24 14.66 30.97 23.26
N GLN A 25 13.82 29.93 23.21
CA GLN A 25 14.02 28.74 24.05
C GLN A 25 15.23 27.88 23.63
N LEU A 26 15.67 28.01 22.37
CA LEU A 26 16.81 27.28 21.81
C LEU A 26 18.08 28.14 21.76
N ASP A 27 18.05 29.37 22.26
CA ASP A 27 19.10 30.38 22.08
C ASP A 27 19.53 30.49 20.60
N TYR A 28 18.54 30.40 19.71
CA TYR A 28 18.70 30.47 18.27
C TYR A 28 18.54 31.91 17.80
N MET A 29 19.45 32.36 16.93
CA MET A 29 19.49 33.70 16.37
C MET A 29 18.97 33.70 14.92
N PRO A 30 17.69 34.05 14.68
CA PRO A 30 17.06 33.80 13.39
C PRO A 30 17.64 34.65 12.24
N LEU A 31 18.10 35.86 12.54
CA LEU A 31 18.68 36.76 11.53
C LEU A 31 20.05 36.29 11.01
N ARG A 32 20.76 35.49 11.82
CA ARG A 32 22.06 34.94 11.46
C ARG A 32 22.00 33.47 11.05
N ASP A 33 20.89 32.77 11.35
CA ASP A 33 20.73 31.33 11.17
C ASP A 33 21.76 30.54 12.00
N GLU A 34 22.04 31.01 13.23
CA GLU A 34 23.09 30.51 14.14
C GLU A 34 22.51 30.22 15.53
N PHE A 35 23.13 29.29 16.28
CA PHE A 35 22.87 29.10 17.71
C PHE A 35 23.88 29.89 18.53
N GLU A 36 23.51 30.36 19.72
CA GLU A 36 24.43 31.03 20.62
C GLU A 36 25.56 30.10 21.10
N VAL A 37 25.24 28.83 21.32
CA VAL A 37 26.21 27.77 21.60
C VAL A 37 26.13 26.70 20.53
N GLU A 38 27.16 26.59 19.69
CA GLU A 38 27.18 25.63 18.60
C GLU A 38 27.71 24.24 19.03
N TYR A 39 27.48 23.24 18.18
CA TYR A 39 28.07 21.92 18.36
C TYR A 39 29.60 21.99 18.33
N ASP A 40 30.25 21.37 19.33
CA ASP A 40 31.70 21.40 19.52
C ASP A 40 32.23 22.84 19.58
N ASN A 41 31.68 23.63 20.51
CA ASN A 41 32.07 25.04 20.71
C ASN A 41 33.55 25.18 21.08
N GLU A 42 34.12 24.19 21.77
CA GLU A 42 35.55 24.16 22.17
C GLU A 42 36.50 24.01 20.98
N ALA A 43 36.02 23.73 19.76
CA ALA A 43 36.85 23.64 18.57
C ALA A 43 37.71 24.91 18.35
N GLU A 44 37.22 26.07 18.77
CA GLU A 44 37.92 27.35 18.66
C GLU A 44 39.18 27.42 19.51
N PHE A 45 39.29 26.60 20.57
CA PHE A 45 40.50 26.46 21.36
C PHE A 45 41.69 25.95 20.52
N LEU A 46 41.42 25.18 19.45
CA LEU A 46 42.48 24.73 18.54
C LEU A 46 43.11 25.88 17.77
N VAL A 47 42.49 27.05 17.66
CA VAL A 47 43.05 28.16 16.87
C VAL A 47 43.29 29.40 17.74
N SER A 48 42.80 29.43 18.98
CA SER A 48 42.88 30.58 19.88
C SER A 48 44.31 31.04 20.20
N THR A 49 45.27 30.11 20.25
CA THR A 49 46.68 30.40 20.54
C THR A 49 47.57 30.39 19.30
N LEU A 50 46.99 30.20 18.11
CA LEU A 50 47.74 30.09 16.87
C LEU A 50 48.27 31.47 16.44
N THR A 51 49.59 31.61 16.36
CA THR A 51 50.26 32.82 15.88
C THR A 51 51.20 32.48 14.72
N PHE A 52 51.31 33.38 13.74
CA PHE A 52 52.21 33.22 12.58
C PHE A 52 53.37 34.19 12.71
N SER A 53 54.60 33.68 12.61
CA SER A 53 55.83 34.46 12.64
C SER A 53 56.50 34.39 11.27
N PRO A 54 57.11 35.47 10.77
CA PRO A 54 57.90 35.41 9.53
C PRO A 54 59.12 34.50 9.63
N ASP A 55 59.55 34.17 10.85
CA ASP A 55 60.69 33.28 11.14
C ASP A 55 60.26 31.81 11.32
N ASP A 56 59.00 31.45 11.06
CA ASP A 56 58.52 30.08 11.19
C ASP A 56 59.20 29.16 10.17
N ASP A 57 59.80 28.06 10.64
CA ASP A 57 60.37 27.04 9.77
C ASP A 57 59.27 26.22 9.08
N GLU A 58 59.62 25.48 8.01
CA GLU A 58 58.66 24.65 7.25
C GLU A 58 57.89 23.67 8.15
N LEU A 59 58.54 23.13 9.19
CA LEU A 59 57.91 22.25 10.16
C LEU A 59 56.88 22.98 11.03
N ASP A 60 57.17 24.21 11.48
CA ASP A 60 56.26 25.02 12.28
C ASP A 60 55.04 25.42 11.45
N VAL A 61 55.25 25.82 10.20
CA VAL A 61 54.18 26.11 9.25
C VAL A 61 53.32 24.87 9.03
N ALA A 62 53.92 23.71 8.79
CA ALA A 62 53.19 22.45 8.59
C ALA A 62 52.35 22.06 9.82
N LEU A 63 52.89 22.23 11.03
CA LEU A 63 52.17 21.97 12.27
C LEU A 63 50.97 22.91 12.44
N LYS A 64 51.17 24.20 12.18
CA LYS A 64 50.10 25.21 12.24
C LYS A 64 49.01 24.95 11.19
N VAL A 65 49.38 24.54 9.98
CA VAL A 65 48.45 24.13 8.93
C VAL A 65 47.63 22.92 9.38
N ALA A 66 48.26 21.87 9.93
CA ALA A 66 47.56 20.70 10.43
C ALA A 66 46.55 21.05 11.54
N GLN A 67 46.91 21.97 12.44
CA GLN A 67 46.02 22.47 13.49
C GLN A 67 44.79 23.20 12.91
N VAL A 68 44.98 24.01 11.87
CA VAL A 68 43.87 24.66 11.12
C VAL A 68 43.01 23.64 10.38
N GLU A 69 43.62 22.60 9.79
CA GLU A 69 42.88 21.53 9.13
C GLU A 69 41.98 20.76 10.09
N MET A 70 42.49 20.44 11.30
CA MET A 70 41.70 19.82 12.37
C MET A 70 40.50 20.70 12.77
N TYR A 71 40.71 22.00 12.94
CA TYR A 71 39.62 22.95 13.20
C TYR A 71 38.59 22.98 12.05
N THR A 72 39.07 23.06 10.81
CA THR A 72 38.21 23.07 9.62
C THR A 72 37.37 21.79 9.52
N GLN A 73 37.94 20.64 9.87
CA GLN A 73 37.20 19.38 9.90
C GLN A 73 36.05 19.42 10.92
N ARG A 74 36.27 19.98 12.11
CA ARG A 74 35.23 20.17 13.12
C ARG A 74 34.12 21.12 12.63
N LEU A 75 34.48 22.24 11.98
CA LEU A 75 33.52 23.16 11.37
C LEU A 75 32.66 22.50 10.28
N ARG A 76 33.24 21.64 9.43
CA ARG A 76 32.47 20.92 8.40
C ARG A 76 31.40 20.03 9.02
N GLU A 77 31.75 19.33 10.08
CA GLU A 77 30.82 18.43 10.76
C GLU A 77 29.73 19.24 11.50
N ARG A 78 30.07 20.40 12.08
CA ARG A 78 29.10 21.35 12.61
C ARG A 78 28.11 21.84 11.54
N ALA A 79 28.61 22.31 10.40
CA ALA A 79 27.78 22.74 9.28
C ALA A 79 26.89 21.62 8.74
N LYS A 80 27.39 20.38 8.71
CA LYS A 80 26.62 19.19 8.35
C LYS A 80 25.47 18.94 9.33
N ARG A 81 25.71 19.05 10.65
CA ARG A 81 24.64 18.93 11.65
C ARG A 81 23.58 20.02 11.49
N HIS A 82 24.01 21.26 11.24
CA HIS A 82 23.08 22.36 10.98
C HIS A 82 22.15 22.06 9.80
N ARG A 83 22.72 21.57 8.68
CA ARG A 83 21.94 21.12 7.51
C ARG A 83 20.96 20.00 7.86
N VAL A 84 21.39 18.98 8.60
CA VAL A 84 20.51 17.87 9.01
C VAL A 84 19.31 18.37 9.82
N VAL A 85 19.51 19.32 10.74
CA VAL A 85 18.43 19.92 11.53
C VAL A 85 17.40 20.62 10.63
N LYS A 86 17.87 21.38 9.64
CA LYS A 86 17.04 22.16 8.70
C LYS A 86 16.31 21.26 7.69
N ASP A 87 17.05 20.39 7.01
CA ASP A 87 16.54 19.49 5.96
C ASP A 87 15.46 18.55 6.47
N ASN A 88 15.60 18.07 7.72
CA ASN A 88 14.63 17.16 8.34
C ASN A 88 13.56 17.88 9.17
N GLN A 89 13.55 19.22 9.19
CA GLN A 89 12.58 20.02 9.96
C GLN A 89 12.50 19.60 11.44
N LEU A 90 13.65 19.32 12.07
CA LEU A 90 13.70 18.74 13.42
C LEU A 90 13.17 19.71 14.49
N ILE A 91 13.37 21.02 14.32
CA ILE A 91 12.89 22.04 15.27
C ILE A 91 11.35 22.06 15.33
N PRO A 92 10.60 22.23 14.22
CA PRO A 92 9.15 22.10 14.23
C PRO A 92 8.65 20.76 14.80
N GLN A 93 9.31 19.65 14.46
CA GLN A 93 8.93 18.33 14.97
C GLN A 93 9.11 18.23 16.48
N TYR A 94 10.18 18.77 17.03
CA TYR A 94 10.43 18.78 18.47
C TYR A 94 9.29 19.48 19.23
N PHE A 95 8.93 20.70 18.83
CA PHE A 95 7.86 21.47 19.47
C PHE A 95 6.44 20.93 19.21
N ASN A 96 6.21 20.30 18.05
CA ASN A 96 4.91 19.71 17.72
C ASN A 96 4.71 18.30 18.30
N SER A 97 5.79 17.58 18.61
CA SER A 97 5.74 16.21 19.15
C SER A 97 4.97 16.11 20.48
N GLY A 98 4.91 17.17 21.28
CA GLY A 98 4.11 17.23 22.49
C GLY A 98 2.60 17.39 22.23
N LYS A 99 2.23 18.08 21.14
CA LYS A 99 0.83 18.39 20.78
C LYS A 99 0.17 17.28 19.96
N ASP A 100 0.95 16.45 19.27
CA ASP A 100 0.42 15.35 18.45
C ASP A 100 0.17 14.03 19.22
N LYS A 101 0.73 13.87 20.42
CA LYS A 101 0.44 12.72 21.29
C LYS A 101 -1.05 12.61 21.64
N SER A 102 -1.79 13.72 21.62
CA SER A 102 -3.23 13.76 21.90
C SER A 102 -4.10 13.62 20.64
N LYS A 103 -3.60 13.93 19.44
CA LYS A 103 -4.37 13.85 18.17
C LYS A 103 -4.18 12.56 17.40
N LYS A 104 -3.06 11.84 17.62
CA LYS A 104 -2.83 10.49 17.10
C LYS A 104 -3.00 9.45 18.21
N LYS A 105 -4.23 9.23 18.68
CA LYS A 105 -4.59 7.88 19.12
C LYS A 105 -4.61 7.00 17.86
N MET A 106 -3.42 6.66 17.37
CA MET A 106 -3.22 5.64 16.36
C MET A 106 -4.01 4.43 16.83
N SER A 107 -4.90 3.92 15.96
CA SER A 107 -5.68 2.71 16.26
C SER A 107 -4.72 1.63 16.75
N ARG A 108 -5.18 0.73 17.63
CA ARG A 108 -4.37 -0.41 18.08
C ARG A 108 -3.76 -1.17 16.89
N GLU A 109 -4.53 -1.27 15.80
CA GLU A 109 -4.09 -1.86 14.54
C GLU A 109 -2.98 -1.07 13.83
N GLU A 110 -2.98 0.26 13.94
CA GLU A 110 -1.93 1.12 13.37
C GLU A 110 -0.63 1.00 14.15
N LYS A 111 -0.69 0.93 15.49
CA LYS A 111 0.49 0.75 16.33
C LYS A 111 1.17 -0.59 16.06
N GLU A 112 0.37 -1.66 15.98
CA GLU A 112 0.86 -3.01 15.72
C GLU A 112 1.44 -3.15 14.31
N LEU A 113 0.78 -2.55 13.29
CA LEU A 113 1.32 -2.50 11.93
C LEU A 113 2.62 -1.69 11.89
N GLY A 114 2.66 -0.61 12.66
CA GLY A 114 3.87 0.13 12.94
C GLY A 114 4.98 -0.84 13.35
N GLU A 115 4.86 -1.45 14.52
CA GLU A 115 5.89 -2.34 15.02
C GLU A 115 6.30 -3.47 14.05
N LYS A 116 5.35 -4.04 13.29
CA LYS A 116 5.65 -5.05 12.26
C LYS A 116 6.49 -4.52 11.09
N LEU A 117 6.27 -3.28 10.68
CA LEU A 117 7.02 -2.66 9.59
C LEU A 117 8.33 -2.02 10.07
N ARG A 118 8.58 -1.98 11.39
CA ARG A 118 9.77 -1.38 12.02
C ARG A 118 11.11 -1.73 11.38
N PRO A 119 11.37 -2.99 11.02
CA PRO A 119 12.62 -3.39 10.38
C PRO A 119 12.83 -2.79 8.97
N LEU A 120 11.75 -2.40 8.27
CA LEU A 120 11.79 -1.90 6.90
C LEU A 120 11.96 -0.37 6.82
N TRP A 121 12.03 0.33 7.96
CA TRP A 121 11.91 1.79 8.06
C TRP A 121 13.17 2.62 7.84
N LYS A 122 14.16 2.10 7.12
CA LYS A 122 15.34 2.92 6.83
C LYS A 122 15.01 3.99 5.77
N LYS A 123 15.10 5.26 6.19
CA LYS A 123 15.21 6.51 5.41
C LYS A 123 14.00 6.99 4.57
N GLN A 124 13.07 6.12 4.14
CA GLN A 124 11.90 6.52 3.31
C GLN A 124 10.57 6.43 4.07
N GLU A 125 10.54 7.09 5.22
CA GLU A 125 9.71 6.76 6.38
C GLU A 125 8.25 7.23 6.29
N GLN A 126 7.99 8.47 5.89
CA GLN A 126 6.64 9.03 5.94
C GLN A 126 5.77 8.61 4.75
N SER A 127 6.36 8.57 3.55
CA SER A 127 5.62 8.27 2.31
C SER A 127 5.10 6.83 2.29
N ILE A 128 5.90 5.87 2.76
CA ILE A 128 5.52 4.45 2.77
C ILE A 128 4.40 4.23 3.79
N MET A 129 4.50 4.81 4.99
CA MET A 129 3.43 4.72 5.99
C MET A 129 2.13 5.34 5.47
N VAL A 130 2.18 6.54 4.88
CA VAL A 130 1.01 7.17 4.25
C VAL A 130 0.43 6.29 3.14
N GLY A 131 1.29 5.68 2.31
CA GLY A 131 0.91 4.77 1.24
C GLY A 131 0.19 3.51 1.76
N VAL A 132 0.77 2.82 2.74
CA VAL A 132 0.19 1.60 3.33
C VAL A 132 -1.14 1.89 4.03
N MET A 133 -1.23 3.03 4.73
CA MET A 133 -2.47 3.46 5.37
C MET A 133 -3.56 3.80 4.36
N LYS A 134 -3.19 4.48 3.27
CA LYS A 134 -4.08 4.75 2.14
C LYS A 134 -4.56 3.46 1.49
N GLN A 135 -3.66 2.51 1.22
CA GLN A 135 -4.00 1.20 0.67
C GLN A 135 -5.02 0.49 1.56
N ARG A 136 -4.77 0.36 2.87
CA ARG A 136 -5.72 -0.31 3.78
C ARG A 136 -7.09 0.36 3.81
N ARG A 137 -7.14 1.70 3.81
CA ARG A 137 -8.40 2.45 3.73
C ARG A 137 -9.16 2.10 2.44
N LEU A 138 -8.47 2.06 1.31
CA LEU A 138 -9.05 1.72 0.03
C LEU A 138 -9.49 0.25 -0.02
N SER A 139 -8.69 -0.69 0.49
CA SER A 139 -9.04 -2.11 0.54
C SER A 139 -10.27 -2.37 1.40
N ARG A 140 -10.40 -1.73 2.57
CA ARG A 140 -11.62 -1.81 3.38
C ARG A 140 -12.83 -1.26 2.64
N ARG A 141 -12.67 -0.09 2.01
CA ARG A 141 -13.75 0.53 1.23
C ARG A 141 -14.16 -0.35 0.05
N LEU A 142 -13.22 -0.99 -0.63
CA LEU A 142 -13.49 -1.90 -1.72
C LEU A 142 -14.25 -3.13 -1.23
N ALA A 143 -13.83 -3.73 -0.12
CA ALA A 143 -14.52 -4.88 0.48
C ALA A 143 -15.98 -4.55 0.88
N GLU A 144 -16.22 -3.36 1.44
CA GLU A 144 -17.57 -2.85 1.71
C GLU A 144 -18.40 -2.74 0.43
N LEU A 145 -17.86 -2.09 -0.61
CA LEU A 145 -18.55 -1.90 -1.89
C LEU A 145 -18.87 -3.23 -2.58
N THR A 146 -17.92 -4.15 -2.59
CA THR A 146 -18.13 -5.51 -3.12
C THR A 146 -19.21 -6.25 -2.33
N ARG A 147 -19.26 -6.07 -1.01
CA ARG A 147 -20.31 -6.65 -0.17
C ARG A 147 -21.68 -6.04 -0.48
N TYR A 148 -21.80 -4.73 -0.68
CA TYR A 148 -23.07 -4.12 -1.05
C TYR A 148 -23.57 -4.66 -2.40
N ARG A 149 -22.69 -4.75 -3.41
CA ARG A 149 -23.03 -5.34 -4.72
C ARG A 149 -23.50 -6.79 -4.62
N ARG A 150 -22.85 -7.62 -3.81
CA ARG A 150 -23.28 -9.01 -3.56
C ARG A 150 -24.67 -9.11 -2.91
N ASN A 151 -25.10 -8.08 -2.19
CA ASN A 151 -26.44 -8.00 -1.61
C ASN A 151 -27.43 -7.24 -2.51
N GLY A 152 -27.08 -7.00 -3.78
CA GLY A 152 -27.94 -6.33 -4.76
C GLY A 152 -28.05 -4.81 -4.61
N LEU A 153 -27.27 -4.19 -3.73
CA LEU A 153 -27.29 -2.74 -3.50
C LEU A 153 -26.38 -2.05 -4.51
N CYS A 154 -27.02 -1.37 -5.47
CA CYS A 154 -26.33 -0.64 -6.54
C CYS A 154 -26.50 0.87 -6.44
N ARG A 155 -27.42 1.37 -5.60
CA ARG A 155 -27.63 2.80 -5.37
C ARG A 155 -27.07 3.24 -4.02
N LYS A 156 -26.55 4.47 -3.98
CA LYS A 156 -25.82 4.98 -2.80
C LYS A 156 -26.74 5.25 -1.62
N GLU A 157 -27.99 5.57 -1.90
CA GLU A 157 -29.07 5.88 -0.95
C GLU A 157 -29.47 4.63 -0.15
N GLU A 158 -29.49 3.46 -0.81
CA GLU A 158 -29.86 2.18 -0.22
C GLU A 158 -28.81 1.64 0.76
N ILE A 159 -27.55 2.05 0.59
CA ILE A 159 -26.42 1.64 1.44
C ILE A 159 -26.62 2.10 2.89
N GLN A 160 -27.11 3.33 3.08
CA GLN A 160 -27.30 3.88 4.43
C GLN A 160 -28.38 3.11 5.21
N HIS A 161 -29.49 2.80 4.55
CA HIS A 161 -30.58 2.05 5.18
C HIS A 161 -30.15 0.60 5.49
N PHE A 162 -29.41 -0.04 4.57
CA PHE A 162 -28.85 -1.37 4.79
C PHE A 162 -27.86 -1.43 5.96
N ASP A 163 -27.00 -0.42 6.12
CA ASP A 163 -26.06 -0.37 7.23
C ASP A 163 -26.75 -0.13 8.58
N GLN A 164 -27.78 0.71 8.63
CA GLN A 164 -28.60 0.95 9.83
C GLN A 164 -29.34 -0.33 10.24
N GLU A 165 -30.04 -0.96 9.31
CA GLU A 165 -30.74 -2.24 9.49
C GLU A 165 -29.78 -3.34 9.99
N ARG A 166 -28.57 -3.40 9.43
CA ARG A 166 -27.53 -4.35 9.85
C ARG A 166 -27.00 -4.05 11.24
N GLN A 167 -26.75 -2.78 11.57
CA GLN A 167 -26.28 -2.38 12.91
C GLN A 167 -27.32 -2.74 13.97
N ILE A 168 -28.60 -2.48 13.70
CA ILE A 168 -29.72 -2.88 14.58
C ILE A 168 -29.72 -4.41 14.76
N ARG A 169 -29.62 -5.19 13.67
CA ARG A 169 -29.53 -6.66 13.74
C ARG A 169 -28.29 -7.17 14.49
N GLN A 170 -27.17 -6.44 14.48
CA GLN A 170 -25.98 -6.80 15.26
C GLN A 170 -26.11 -6.45 16.75
N ILE A 171 -26.82 -5.38 17.09
CA ILE A 171 -27.09 -4.96 18.47
C ILE A 171 -28.13 -5.87 19.12
N VAL A 172 -29.14 -6.31 18.36
CA VAL A 172 -30.26 -7.15 18.86
C VAL A 172 -29.89 -8.64 18.97
N LYS A 173 -28.70 -9.08 18.52
CA LYS A 173 -28.23 -10.45 18.80
C LYS A 173 -27.98 -10.61 20.31
N PRO A 174 -28.77 -11.41 21.05
CA PRO A 174 -28.50 -11.65 22.45
C PRO A 174 -27.19 -12.44 22.58
N LYS A 175 -26.34 -12.03 23.51
CA LYS A 175 -25.20 -12.84 23.97
C LYS A 175 -25.74 -13.96 24.88
N SER A 176 -26.28 -15.03 24.30
CA SER A 176 -26.50 -16.33 24.95
C SER A 176 -26.67 -17.38 23.86
N GLY A 177 -25.75 -18.31 23.70
CA GLY A 177 -25.75 -19.60 24.42
C GLY A 177 -25.89 -20.68 23.32
N GLY A 178 -25.10 -21.74 23.31
CA GLY A 178 -25.23 -22.76 24.34
C GLY A 178 -26.59 -23.45 24.14
N SER A 179 -26.56 -24.56 23.40
CA SER A 179 -27.63 -25.53 23.18
C SER A 179 -28.61 -25.71 24.34
N SER A 180 -29.92 -25.73 24.06
CA SER A 180 -30.84 -26.77 24.57
C SER A 180 -32.20 -26.75 23.86
N VAL A 181 -32.70 -27.96 23.68
CA VAL A 181 -33.82 -28.47 22.88
C VAL A 181 -35.17 -28.34 23.59
N GLN A 182 -36.26 -28.12 22.84
CA GLN A 182 -37.57 -28.80 22.98
C GLN A 182 -38.35 -28.66 21.65
N ASN A 183 -39.21 -29.55 21.17
CA ASN A 183 -39.36 -31.02 21.16
C ASN A 183 -40.58 -31.25 20.23
N PHE A 184 -40.63 -32.27 19.36
CA PHE A 184 -41.82 -33.04 18.92
C PHE A 184 -41.40 -34.09 17.85
N PRO A 185 -42.09 -35.24 17.71
CA PRO A 185 -41.63 -36.53 18.22
C PRO A 185 -41.15 -37.52 17.12
N VAL A 186 -40.05 -38.24 17.36
CA VAL A 186 -39.94 -39.68 17.73
C VAL A 186 -40.51 -40.69 16.72
N SER A 187 -39.60 -41.40 16.04
CA SER A 187 -39.62 -42.87 15.95
C SER A 187 -38.19 -43.43 15.74
N GLN A 188 -37.68 -44.01 16.83
CA GLN A 188 -36.83 -45.22 16.97
C GLN A 188 -35.92 -45.63 15.78
N LYS A 189 -34.64 -46.00 15.92
CA LYS A 189 -33.99 -46.77 17.00
C LYS A 189 -32.46 -46.88 16.74
N LYS A 190 -31.69 -46.93 17.85
CA LYS A 190 -30.41 -47.65 18.08
C LYS A 190 -29.08 -47.20 17.42
N LYS A 191 -28.40 -46.33 18.17
CA LYS A 191 -27.05 -46.37 18.80
C LYS A 191 -26.05 -47.51 18.51
N GLU A 192 -24.76 -47.10 18.61
CA GLU A 192 -23.46 -47.81 18.80
C GLU A 192 -22.60 -47.88 17.53
N LYS A 193 -21.28 -47.64 17.47
CA LYS A 193 -20.21 -47.41 18.46
C LYS A 193 -19.01 -46.75 17.73
N SER A 194 -18.14 -46.11 18.51
CA SER A 194 -16.76 -45.67 18.24
C SER A 194 -15.93 -46.49 17.24
N GLU A 195 -15.16 -45.83 16.35
CA GLU A 195 -13.68 -45.79 16.39
C GLU A 195 -13.06 -44.96 15.24
N ASN A 196 -11.80 -44.62 15.48
CA ASN A 196 -10.89 -43.65 14.89
C ASN A 196 -10.32 -44.02 13.49
N SER A 197 -10.18 -43.07 12.56
CA SER A 197 -8.99 -42.88 11.67
C SER A 197 -9.18 -41.81 10.55
N LYS A 198 -8.18 -40.95 10.38
CA LYS A 198 -7.79 -40.25 9.13
C LYS A 198 -7.00 -41.25 8.26
N PRO A 199 -6.81 -41.12 6.91
CA PRO A 199 -6.41 -39.88 6.18
C PRO A 199 -6.84 -39.74 4.69
N GLY A 200 -6.51 -38.59 4.07
CA GLY A 200 -5.87 -38.49 2.73
C GLY A 200 -6.61 -38.79 1.41
N SER A 201 -6.89 -37.72 0.64
CA SER A 201 -6.63 -37.48 -0.81
C SER A 201 -7.22 -38.36 -1.95
N SER A 202 -7.85 -37.62 -2.88
CA SER A 202 -7.87 -37.72 -4.37
C SER A 202 -8.64 -38.80 -5.16
N SER A 203 -9.43 -38.26 -6.11
CA SER A 203 -9.65 -38.63 -7.54
C SER A 203 -10.85 -39.49 -7.99
N SER A 204 -11.57 -38.94 -8.99
CA SER A 204 -12.39 -39.54 -10.09
C SER A 204 -13.60 -40.42 -9.71
N SER A 205 -14.75 -40.45 -10.39
CA SER A 205 -15.25 -39.88 -11.66
C SER A 205 -16.74 -40.25 -11.83
N LEU A 206 -17.48 -39.38 -12.52
CA LEU A 206 -18.61 -39.61 -13.45
C LEU A 206 -19.92 -40.32 -13.01
N SER A 207 -21.01 -39.57 -13.22
CA SER A 207 -22.38 -39.92 -13.68
C SER A 207 -23.40 -39.23 -12.75
N GLU A 208 -24.51 -38.63 -13.16
CA GLU A 208 -25.13 -38.25 -14.42
C GLU A 208 -26.32 -37.36 -13.98
N SER A 209 -26.77 -36.45 -14.85
CA SER A 209 -28.09 -35.81 -14.82
C SER A 209 -28.39 -34.73 -13.75
N GLY A 210 -28.48 -33.48 -14.23
CA GLY A 210 -29.50 -32.55 -13.73
C GLY A 210 -29.06 -31.19 -13.18
N GLU A 211 -28.11 -30.47 -13.78
CA GLU A 211 -27.74 -29.12 -13.27
C GLU A 211 -27.55 -28.10 -14.41
N THR A 212 -28.61 -27.74 -15.15
CA THR A 212 -28.52 -26.75 -16.23
C THR A 212 -28.92 -25.32 -15.83
N SER A 213 -29.34 -25.07 -14.58
CA SER A 213 -29.93 -23.77 -14.20
C SER A 213 -29.06 -22.87 -13.31
N THR A 214 -28.03 -23.40 -12.64
CA THR A 214 -27.23 -22.63 -11.66
C THR A 214 -25.93 -22.06 -12.24
N GLU A 215 -25.31 -22.73 -13.20
CA GLU A 215 -24.08 -22.22 -13.87
C GLU A 215 -24.37 -21.14 -14.91
N SER A 216 -25.54 -21.19 -15.57
CA SER A 216 -25.95 -20.25 -16.62
C SER A 216 -25.99 -18.78 -16.15
N MET A 217 -26.35 -18.54 -14.88
CA MET A 217 -26.38 -17.18 -14.33
C MET A 217 -25.00 -16.62 -13.95
N ALA A 218 -24.01 -17.48 -13.69
CA ALA A 218 -22.69 -17.03 -13.22
C ALA A 218 -21.82 -16.47 -14.36
N SER A 219 -21.95 -17.02 -15.57
CA SER A 219 -21.17 -16.63 -16.75
C SER A 219 -21.85 -15.58 -17.63
N ALA A 220 -23.17 -15.37 -17.51
CA ALA A 220 -23.91 -14.37 -18.30
C ALA A 220 -23.42 -12.91 -18.08
N HIS A 221 -22.91 -12.56 -16.90
CA HIS A 221 -22.37 -11.21 -16.63
C HIS A 221 -21.05 -10.92 -17.39
N LEU A 222 -20.37 -11.93 -17.91
CA LEU A 222 -19.09 -11.77 -18.62
C LEU A 222 -19.28 -11.53 -20.13
N LEU A 223 -20.52 -11.63 -20.63
CA LEU A 223 -20.86 -11.38 -22.02
C LEU A 223 -21.32 -9.93 -22.21
N SER A 224 -20.89 -9.32 -23.31
CA SER A 224 -21.47 -8.06 -23.78
C SER A 224 -22.89 -8.25 -24.32
N SER A 225 -23.63 -7.15 -24.53
CA SER A 225 -25.01 -7.23 -25.02
C SER A 225 -25.13 -7.92 -26.37
N THR A 226 -24.13 -7.80 -27.25
CA THR A 226 -24.13 -8.44 -28.58
C THR A 226 -23.80 -9.93 -28.48
N GLU A 227 -22.89 -10.30 -27.60
CA GLU A 227 -22.51 -11.70 -27.34
C GLU A 227 -23.64 -12.47 -26.64
N SER A 228 -24.36 -11.83 -25.72
CA SER A 228 -25.53 -12.42 -25.08
C SER A 228 -26.64 -12.70 -26.08
N GLN A 229 -26.88 -11.80 -27.04
CA GLN A 229 -27.86 -12.02 -28.12
C GLN A 229 -27.44 -13.15 -29.04
N LEU A 230 -26.15 -13.24 -29.37
CA LEU A 230 -25.59 -14.31 -30.18
C LEU A 230 -25.75 -15.68 -29.48
N CYS A 231 -25.50 -15.75 -28.17
CA CYS A 231 -25.71 -16.97 -27.39
C CYS A 231 -27.19 -17.41 -27.39
N SER A 232 -28.11 -16.45 -27.25
CA SER A 232 -29.55 -16.72 -27.30
C SER A 232 -30.03 -17.16 -28.68
N ALA A 233 -29.49 -16.59 -29.76
CA ALA A 233 -29.86 -16.92 -31.13
C ALA A 233 -29.40 -18.33 -31.55
N MET A 234 -28.31 -18.81 -30.96
CA MET A 234 -27.65 -20.07 -31.33
C MET A 234 -27.85 -21.17 -30.30
N GLU A 235 -28.68 -20.93 -29.28
CA GLU A 235 -28.99 -21.86 -28.18
C GLU A 235 -27.76 -22.41 -27.45
N ILE A 236 -26.64 -21.67 -27.46
CA ILE A 236 -25.42 -22.04 -26.74
C ILE A 236 -25.41 -21.40 -25.35
N THR A 237 -24.90 -22.15 -24.36
CA THR A 237 -24.75 -21.60 -23.00
C THR A 237 -23.64 -20.54 -22.97
N PRO A 238 -23.74 -19.51 -22.10
CA PRO A 238 -22.68 -18.51 -21.95
C PRO A 238 -21.30 -19.12 -21.69
N THR A 239 -21.25 -20.22 -20.94
CA THR A 239 -20.00 -20.95 -20.66
C THR A 239 -19.41 -21.57 -21.93
N GLN A 240 -20.22 -22.21 -22.78
CA GLN A 240 -19.77 -22.77 -24.06
C GLN A 240 -19.24 -21.68 -24.99
N TYR A 241 -19.93 -20.54 -25.10
CA TYR A 241 -19.46 -19.42 -25.90
C TYR A 241 -18.10 -18.89 -25.43
N ILE A 242 -17.93 -18.69 -24.12
CA ILE A 242 -16.65 -18.22 -23.55
C ILE A 242 -15.52 -19.20 -23.84
N SER A 243 -15.77 -20.51 -23.72
CA SER A 243 -14.78 -21.54 -24.04
C SER A 243 -14.40 -21.52 -25.52
N MET A 244 -15.37 -21.46 -26.45
CA MET A 244 -15.11 -21.40 -27.89
C MET A 244 -14.35 -20.12 -28.27
N LYS A 245 -14.78 -18.97 -27.74
CA LYS A 245 -14.11 -17.68 -27.93
C LYS A 245 -12.67 -17.70 -27.42
N ALA A 246 -12.43 -18.25 -26.22
CA ALA A 246 -11.10 -18.36 -25.66
C ALA A 246 -10.18 -19.23 -26.53
N LEU A 247 -10.69 -20.34 -27.06
CA LEU A 247 -9.93 -21.20 -27.98
C LEU A 247 -9.59 -20.48 -29.30
N MET A 248 -10.54 -19.78 -29.90
CA MET A 248 -10.33 -19.03 -31.16
C MET A 248 -9.40 -17.82 -31.02
N LEU A 249 -9.33 -17.21 -29.83
CA LEU A 249 -8.37 -16.13 -29.54
C LEU A 249 -6.95 -16.67 -29.33
N VAL A 250 -6.81 -17.89 -28.81
CA VAL A 250 -5.51 -18.52 -28.56
C VAL A 250 -4.94 -19.13 -29.85
N ASP A 251 -5.78 -19.76 -30.66
CA ASP A 251 -5.41 -20.28 -31.98
C ASP A 251 -6.44 -19.83 -33.04
N PRO A 252 -6.14 -18.73 -33.76
CA PRO A 252 -7.02 -18.22 -34.81
C PRO A 252 -7.20 -19.16 -36.01
N GLN A 253 -6.37 -20.22 -36.14
CA GLN A 253 -6.50 -21.21 -37.21
C GLN A 253 -7.36 -22.41 -36.80
N LEU A 254 -7.74 -22.51 -35.51
CA LEU A 254 -8.57 -23.58 -35.01
C LEU A 254 -10.02 -23.43 -35.51
N LYS A 255 -10.37 -24.23 -36.51
CA LYS A 255 -11.75 -24.36 -36.96
C LYS A 255 -12.51 -25.23 -35.96
N ILE A 256 -13.48 -24.62 -35.28
CA ILE A 256 -14.45 -25.37 -34.50
C ILE A 256 -15.56 -25.79 -35.45
N ASP A 257 -15.66 -27.09 -35.72
CA ASP A 257 -16.65 -27.65 -36.63
C ASP A 257 -18.08 -27.42 -36.09
N GLY A 258 -18.95 -26.87 -36.92
CA GLY A 258 -20.35 -26.61 -36.62
C GLY A 258 -20.79 -25.17 -36.95
N GLU A 259 -22.09 -24.99 -37.20
CA GLU A 259 -22.70 -23.68 -37.48
C GLU A 259 -22.40 -22.66 -36.38
N CYS A 260 -22.20 -23.15 -35.15
CA CYS A 260 -21.85 -22.29 -34.03
C CYS A 260 -20.45 -21.69 -34.10
N GLY A 261 -19.47 -22.43 -34.63
CA GLY A 261 -18.11 -21.95 -34.76
C GLY A 261 -17.99 -20.79 -35.75
N SER A 262 -18.66 -20.91 -36.90
CA SER A 262 -18.64 -19.88 -37.95
C SER A 262 -19.22 -18.55 -37.49
N HIS A 263 -20.38 -18.57 -36.81
CA HIS A 263 -21.02 -17.34 -36.35
C HIS A 263 -20.24 -16.63 -35.22
N ILE A 264 -19.57 -17.40 -34.36
CA ILE A 264 -18.69 -16.82 -33.33
C ILE A 264 -17.45 -16.21 -33.98
N LEU A 265 -16.86 -16.89 -34.96
CA LEU A 265 -15.71 -16.36 -35.69
C LEU A 265 -16.05 -15.08 -36.46
N ASP A 266 -17.19 -15.04 -37.16
CA ASP A 266 -17.68 -13.84 -37.84
C ASP A 266 -17.90 -12.67 -36.88
N HIS A 267 -18.45 -12.94 -35.69
CA HIS A 267 -18.61 -11.93 -34.65
C HIS A 267 -17.26 -11.41 -34.14
N LEU A 268 -16.27 -12.28 -33.94
CA LEU A 268 -14.93 -11.90 -33.50
C LEU A 268 -14.18 -11.09 -34.57
N VAL A 269 -14.33 -11.44 -35.84
CA VAL A 269 -13.78 -10.70 -36.98
C VAL A 269 -14.46 -9.33 -37.13
N SER A 270 -15.80 -9.29 -37.10
CA SER A 270 -16.57 -8.03 -37.15
C SER A 270 -16.27 -7.11 -35.96
N SER A 271 -15.91 -7.69 -34.81
CA SER A 271 -15.54 -6.96 -33.60
C SER A 271 -14.05 -6.60 -33.56
N GLY A 272 -13.27 -6.97 -34.58
CA GLY A 272 -11.85 -6.63 -34.73
C GLY A 272 -10.90 -7.39 -33.79
N TRP A 273 -11.32 -8.52 -33.23
CA TRP A 273 -10.48 -9.34 -32.33
C TRP A 273 -9.64 -10.38 -33.08
N VAL A 274 -10.05 -10.74 -34.29
CA VAL A 274 -9.36 -11.68 -35.18
C VAL A 274 -9.33 -11.07 -36.57
N ASP A 275 -8.17 -11.05 -37.23
CA ASP A 275 -8.06 -10.55 -38.61
C ASP A 275 -8.72 -11.54 -39.58
N SER A 276 -9.58 -11.03 -40.47
CA SER A 276 -10.07 -11.83 -41.59
C SER A 276 -8.86 -12.24 -42.43
N MET A 277 -8.50 -13.53 -42.41
CA MET A 277 -7.53 -14.07 -43.36
C MET A 277 -8.09 -13.86 -44.77
N THR A 278 -7.69 -12.76 -45.39
CA THR A 278 -7.67 -12.66 -46.84
C THR A 278 -6.67 -13.71 -47.32
N ASN A 279 -7.18 -14.65 -48.13
CA ASN A 279 -6.42 -15.67 -48.83
C ASN A 279 -5.07 -15.10 -49.33
N CYS A 280 -3.96 -15.49 -48.72
CA CYS A 280 -2.71 -15.59 -49.47
C CYS A 280 -2.79 -16.91 -50.24
N SER A 281 -3.00 -16.77 -51.55
CA SER A 281 -2.77 -17.83 -52.54
C SER A 281 -1.30 -18.25 -52.56
#